data_AF-A0A7K5HYC6-F1
#
_entry.id   AF-A0A7K5HYC6-F1
#
_cell.length_a   1.000
_cell.length_b   1.000
_cell.length_c   1.000
_cell.angle_alpha   90.00
_cell.angle_beta   90.00
_cell.angle_gamma   90.00
#
_symmetry.space_group_name_H-M   'P 1'
#
loop_
_entity.id
_entity.type
_entity.pdbx_description
1 polymer ?
#
loop_
_entity_poly.entity_id
_entity_poly.type
_entity_poly.pdbx_seq_one_letter_code
_entity_poly.pdbx_strand_id
1 'polypeptide(L)'
;PQQEKAEWEKLNQLLMHHGFKPVTLAGPQSCRNASDMIALDRQSSLGIRLALKTLMEDVDRQQKVMQDLMEANRNLRDEIRQERGRASRQEQRANDLENVVKNIKSKICQLEHETIAKVCQQQNEVEELPKDLQVSQAKYQQQLGKLQEQEEMIARLQKELCKVGMEEQRRVATQNKMFSRFCKRAPKSPLDQQKLKQFIFPGRQYKNDEDQVQREVRSKEEFLNLDATPKYRALLTSFQKQLTETKARNEQLLLENINLKKDLEIRPTAQDLKLYKHQVKKLEKALKKTIQ
;
A
#
# COMPACT_ATOMS: atom_id res chain seq x y z
N PRO A 1 -59.02 1.56 -85.22
CA PRO A 1 -58.59 2.97 -85.07
C PRO A 1 -58.79 3.55 -83.64
N GLN A 2 -59.95 3.37 -82.99
CA GLN A 2 -60.21 3.94 -81.65
C GLN A 2 -59.37 3.28 -80.53
N GLN A 3 -59.22 1.95 -80.56
CA GLN A 3 -58.42 1.22 -79.57
C GLN A 3 -56.92 1.58 -79.61
N GLU A 4 -56.36 1.77 -80.82
CA GLU A 4 -54.97 2.17 -80.99
C GLU A 4 -54.70 3.59 -80.45
N LYS A 5 -55.65 4.52 -80.65
CA LYS A 5 -55.60 5.86 -80.06
C LYS A 5 -55.57 5.82 -78.54
N ALA A 6 -56.45 5.03 -77.91
CA ALA A 6 -56.51 4.91 -76.45
C ALA A 6 -55.23 4.29 -75.86
N GLU A 7 -54.62 3.32 -76.56
CA GLU A 7 -53.35 2.71 -76.15
C GLU A 7 -52.16 3.68 -76.31
N TRP A 8 -52.15 4.53 -77.36
CA TRP A 8 -51.18 5.62 -77.51
C TRP A 8 -51.37 6.72 -76.46
N GLU A 9 -52.61 7.06 -76.09
CA GLU A 9 -52.89 8.01 -75.01
C GLU A 9 -52.33 7.52 -73.66
N LYS A 10 -52.51 6.25 -73.32
CA LYS A 10 -51.92 5.64 -72.12
C LYS A 10 -50.39 5.67 -72.16
N LEU A 11 -49.80 5.37 -73.32
CA LEU A 11 -48.35 5.42 -73.49
C LEU A 11 -47.81 6.85 -73.41
N ASN A 12 -48.55 7.83 -73.95
CA ASN A 12 -48.20 9.24 -73.87
C ASN A 12 -48.25 9.77 -72.44
N GLN A 13 -49.19 9.32 -71.61
CA GLN A 13 -49.20 9.63 -70.18
C GLN A 13 -47.92 9.12 -69.49
N LEU A 14 -47.49 7.90 -69.82
CA LEU A 14 -46.27 7.31 -69.29
C LEU A 14 -45.01 8.05 -69.76
N LEU A 15 -44.93 8.38 -71.06
CA LEU A 15 -43.85 9.18 -71.64
C LEU A 15 -43.75 10.55 -70.96
N MET A 16 -44.89 11.22 -70.75
CA MET A 16 -44.94 12.52 -70.09
C MET A 16 -44.52 12.44 -68.61
N HIS A 17 -44.88 11.37 -67.90
CA HIS A 17 -44.41 11.13 -66.52
C HIS A 17 -42.88 11.05 -66.44
N HIS A 18 -42.25 10.53 -67.50
CA HIS A 18 -40.80 10.45 -67.65
C HIS A 18 -40.17 11.65 -68.37
N GLY A 19 -40.94 12.72 -68.66
CA GLY A 19 -40.44 13.95 -69.26
C GLY A 19 -40.28 13.93 -70.79
N PHE A 20 -40.78 12.89 -71.47
CA PHE A 20 -40.77 12.79 -72.93
C PHE A 20 -41.99 13.47 -73.57
N LYS A 21 -41.83 13.89 -74.83
CA LYS A 21 -42.93 14.48 -75.64
C LYS A 21 -43.93 13.40 -76.09
N PRO A 22 -45.24 13.69 -76.13
CA PRO A 22 -46.26 12.74 -76.55
C PRO A 22 -46.20 12.48 -78.06
N VAL A 23 -46.48 11.25 -78.47
CA VAL A 23 -46.61 10.84 -79.86
C VAL A 23 -48.01 11.16 -80.37
N THR A 24 -48.13 12.02 -81.39
CA THR A 24 -49.41 12.42 -81.99
C THR A 24 -49.71 11.60 -83.23
N LEU A 25 -50.92 11.03 -83.31
CA LEU A 25 -51.41 10.37 -84.51
C LEU A 25 -51.97 11.42 -85.48
N ALA A 26 -51.43 11.49 -86.70
CA ALA A 26 -51.90 12.43 -87.73
C ALA A 26 -53.34 12.13 -88.15
N GLY A 27 -54.19 13.16 -88.23
CA GLY A 27 -55.56 13.05 -88.72
C GLY A 27 -55.65 13.05 -90.26
N PRO A 28 -56.70 12.48 -90.88
CA PRO A 28 -56.83 12.34 -92.33
C PRO A 28 -56.77 13.65 -93.15
N GLN A 29 -56.99 14.81 -92.53
CA GLN A 29 -57.03 16.13 -93.19
C GLN A 29 -55.81 17.03 -92.91
N SER A 30 -54.82 16.58 -92.14
CA SER A 30 -53.65 17.40 -91.75
C SER A 30 -52.36 17.00 -92.48
N CYS A 31 -52.47 16.59 -93.74
CA CYS A 31 -51.36 16.05 -94.55
C CYS A 31 -50.80 17.08 -95.53
N ARG A 32 -50.30 18.24 -95.06
CA ARG A 32 -49.61 19.22 -95.94
C ARG A 32 -48.11 19.01 -96.03
N ASN A 33 -47.47 18.43 -95.01
CA ASN A 33 -46.01 18.21 -94.96
C ASN A 33 -45.70 16.74 -94.63
N ALA A 34 -45.45 15.93 -95.66
CA ALA A 34 -45.14 14.51 -95.50
C ALA A 34 -43.69 14.23 -95.04
N SER A 35 -42.83 15.24 -94.98
CA SER A 35 -41.41 15.09 -94.62
C SER A 35 -41.18 14.76 -93.14
N ASP A 36 -42.11 15.18 -92.26
CA ASP A 36 -41.95 15.08 -90.80
C ASP A 36 -42.82 13.97 -90.19
N MET A 37 -43.50 13.18 -91.03
CA MET A 37 -44.43 12.14 -90.62
C MET A 37 -43.90 10.75 -91.01
N ILE A 38 -43.90 9.83 -90.06
CA ILE A 38 -43.52 8.43 -90.29
C ILE A 38 -44.80 7.62 -90.49
N ALA A 39 -44.98 7.05 -91.69
CA ALA A 39 -46.03 6.09 -91.95
C ALA A 39 -45.61 4.71 -91.42
N LEU A 40 -46.37 4.18 -90.47
CA LEU A 40 -46.15 2.86 -89.90
C LEU A 40 -47.28 1.93 -90.32
N ASP A 41 -46.94 0.70 -90.71
CA ASP A 41 -47.93 -0.36 -90.81
C ASP A 41 -48.39 -0.79 -89.40
N ARG A 42 -49.53 -1.47 -89.33
CA ARG A 42 -50.16 -1.85 -88.07
C ARG A 42 -49.26 -2.74 -87.20
N GLN A 43 -48.42 -3.57 -87.81
CA GLN A 43 -47.52 -4.46 -87.08
C GLN A 43 -46.34 -3.68 -86.49
N SER A 44 -45.74 -2.77 -87.25
CA SER A 44 -44.66 -1.90 -86.76
C SER A 44 -45.13 -0.94 -85.68
N SER A 45 -46.33 -0.34 -85.81
CA SER A 45 -46.94 0.49 -84.76
C SER A 45 -47.14 -0.28 -83.45
N LEU A 46 -47.66 -1.51 -83.53
CA LEU A 46 -47.82 -2.38 -82.35
C LEU A 46 -46.47 -2.72 -81.71
N GLY A 47 -45.47 -3.10 -82.53
CA GLY A 47 -44.13 -3.43 -82.06
C GLY A 47 -43.45 -2.27 -81.33
N ILE A 48 -43.50 -1.06 -81.89
CA ILE A 48 -42.93 0.15 -81.28
C ILE A 48 -43.63 0.48 -79.96
N ARG A 49 -44.96 0.40 -79.89
CA ARG A 49 -45.70 0.64 -78.64
C ARG A 49 -45.33 -0.34 -77.54
N LEU A 50 -45.23 -1.63 -77.86
CA LEU A 50 -44.82 -2.63 -76.90
C LEU A 50 -43.39 -2.39 -76.43
N ALA A 51 -42.47 -2.05 -77.35
CA ALA A 51 -41.09 -1.73 -77.01
C ALA A 51 -40.99 -0.50 -76.08
N LEU A 52 -41.70 0.59 -76.42
CA LEU A 52 -41.75 1.80 -75.60
C LEU A 52 -42.35 1.54 -74.21
N LYS A 53 -43.45 0.77 -74.15
CA LYS A 53 -44.09 0.41 -72.88
C LYS A 53 -43.15 -0.38 -71.99
N THR A 54 -42.53 -1.44 -72.52
CA THR A 54 -41.58 -2.27 -71.76
C THR A 54 -40.36 -1.47 -71.31
N LEU A 55 -39.84 -0.56 -72.15
CA LEU A 55 -38.70 0.28 -71.79
C LEU A 55 -39.05 1.23 -70.63
N MET A 56 -40.21 1.86 -70.66
CA MET A 56 -40.64 2.77 -69.59
C MET A 56 -40.91 2.02 -68.28
N GLU A 57 -41.55 0.85 -68.34
CA GLU A 57 -41.72 -0.02 -67.17
C GLU A 57 -40.36 -0.48 -66.59
N ASP A 58 -39.35 -0.72 -67.44
CA ASP A 58 -38.00 -1.04 -67.00
C ASP A 58 -37.30 0.16 -66.36
N VAL A 59 -37.46 1.37 -66.90
CA VAL A 59 -36.92 2.61 -66.29
C VAL A 59 -37.51 2.83 -64.90
N ASP A 60 -38.83 2.65 -64.72
CA ASP A 60 -39.48 2.74 -63.40
C ASP A 60 -38.92 1.70 -62.41
N ARG A 61 -38.72 0.45 -62.87
CA ARG A 61 -38.11 -0.61 -62.06
C ARG A 61 -36.67 -0.25 -61.66
N GLN A 62 -35.87 0.24 -62.61
CA GLN A 62 -34.49 0.65 -62.36
C GLN A 62 -34.41 1.83 -61.39
N GLN A 63 -35.30 2.83 -61.54
CA GLN A 63 -35.38 3.97 -60.64
C GLN A 63 -35.72 3.53 -59.21
N LYS A 64 -36.66 2.60 -59.06
CA LYS A 64 -37.00 2.02 -57.75
C LYS A 64 -35.80 1.31 -57.12
N VAL A 65 -35.12 0.43 -57.88
CA VAL A 65 -33.90 -0.25 -57.39
C VAL A 65 -32.83 0.75 -56.98
N MET A 66 -32.64 1.83 -57.75
CA MET A 66 -31.69 2.89 -57.41
C MET A 66 -32.05 3.59 -56.10
N GLN A 67 -33.34 3.88 -55.87
CA GLN A 67 -33.82 4.47 -54.62
C GLN A 67 -33.59 3.54 -53.42
N ASP A 68 -33.98 2.27 -53.55
CA ASP A 68 -33.79 1.25 -52.52
C ASP A 68 -32.29 1.08 -52.18
N LEU A 69 -31.42 1.07 -53.19
CA LEU A 69 -29.97 1.00 -53.01
C LEU A 69 -29.40 2.25 -52.34
N MET A 70 -29.89 3.45 -52.68
CA MET A 70 -29.46 4.69 -52.02
C MET A 70 -29.86 4.72 -50.55
N GLU A 71 -31.07 4.26 -50.22
CA GLU A 71 -31.54 4.15 -48.85
C GLU A 71 -30.73 3.12 -48.07
N ALA A 72 -30.54 1.92 -48.62
CA ALA A 72 -29.69 0.89 -48.02
C ALA A 72 -28.26 1.39 -47.78
N ASN A 73 -27.67 2.14 -48.74
CA ASN A 73 -26.33 2.70 -48.56
C ASN A 73 -26.26 3.72 -47.43
N ARG A 74 -27.30 4.57 -47.27
CA ARG A 74 -27.38 5.53 -46.16
C ARG A 74 -27.47 4.79 -44.82
N ASN A 75 -28.35 3.81 -44.72
CA ASN A 75 -28.51 3.00 -43.51
C ASN A 75 -27.21 2.29 -43.13
N LEU A 76 -26.52 1.68 -44.10
CA LEU A 76 -25.21 1.04 -43.88
C LEU A 76 -24.15 2.03 -43.39
N ARG A 77 -24.13 3.28 -43.90
CA ARG A 77 -23.20 4.31 -43.41
C ARG A 77 -23.49 4.69 -41.95
N ASP A 78 -24.75 4.79 -41.58
CA ASP A 78 -25.15 5.10 -40.20
C ASP A 78 -24.82 3.96 -39.24
N GLU A 79 -25.04 2.70 -39.65
CA GLU A 79 -24.62 1.51 -38.91
C GLU A 79 -23.10 1.49 -38.71
N ILE A 80 -22.30 1.70 -39.77
CA ILE A 80 -20.84 1.77 -39.67
C ILE A 80 -20.40 2.87 -38.70
N ARG A 81 -21.04 4.04 -38.74
CA ARG A 81 -20.74 5.14 -37.82
C ARG A 81 -21.08 4.76 -36.37
N GLN A 82 -22.21 4.09 -36.14
CA GLN A 82 -22.61 3.63 -34.81
C GLN A 82 -21.64 2.57 -34.28
N GLU A 83 -21.27 1.59 -35.09
CA GLU A 83 -20.33 0.53 -34.73
C GLU A 83 -18.93 1.08 -34.46
N ARG A 84 -18.44 2.04 -35.25
CA ARG A 84 -17.19 2.76 -34.92
C ARG A 84 -17.26 3.45 -33.55
N GLY A 85 -18.41 4.06 -33.23
CA GLY A 85 -18.62 4.64 -31.90
C GLY A 85 -18.65 3.60 -30.79
N ARG A 86 -19.21 2.41 -31.03
CA ARG A 86 -19.19 1.28 -30.07
C ARG A 86 -17.77 0.74 -29.89
N ALA A 87 -17.04 0.51 -30.98
CA ALA A 87 -15.66 0.04 -30.97
C ALA A 87 -14.73 1.01 -30.22
N SER A 88 -14.82 2.31 -30.47
CA SER A 88 -14.02 3.32 -29.76
C SER A 88 -14.29 3.33 -28.26
N ARG A 89 -15.55 3.20 -27.82
CA ARG A 89 -15.87 3.08 -26.38
C ARG A 89 -15.31 1.79 -25.78
N GLN A 90 -15.32 0.70 -26.53
CA GLN A 90 -14.80 -0.58 -26.07
C GLN A 90 -13.27 -0.56 -25.97
N GLU A 91 -12.59 0.07 -26.93
CA GLU A 91 -11.15 0.33 -26.90
C GLU A 91 -10.76 1.18 -25.68
N GLN A 92 -11.47 2.28 -25.43
CA GLN A 92 -11.22 3.11 -24.24
C GLN A 92 -11.34 2.30 -22.95
N ARG A 93 -12.40 1.49 -22.82
CA ARG A 93 -12.58 0.61 -21.66
C ARG A 93 -11.46 -0.42 -21.52
N ALA A 94 -10.98 -0.98 -22.63
CA ALA A 94 -9.86 -1.92 -22.61
C ALA A 94 -8.57 -1.23 -22.14
N ASN A 95 -8.29 -0.02 -22.62
CA ASN A 95 -7.14 0.78 -22.20
C ASN A 95 -7.21 1.16 -20.72
N ASP A 96 -8.39 1.55 -20.22
CA ASP A 96 -8.59 1.86 -18.80
C ASP A 96 -8.33 0.62 -17.92
N LEU A 97 -8.83 -0.55 -18.34
CA LEU A 97 -8.57 -1.82 -17.65
C LEU A 97 -7.10 -2.22 -17.69
N GLU A 98 -6.42 -2.02 -18.82
CA GLU A 98 -4.98 -2.28 -18.94
C GLU A 98 -4.17 -1.40 -17.96
N ASN A 99 -4.52 -0.11 -17.84
CA ASN A 99 -3.90 0.79 -16.89
C ASN A 99 -4.12 0.35 -15.44
N VAL A 100 -5.34 -0.08 -15.09
CA VAL A 100 -5.64 -0.64 -13.75
C VAL A 100 -4.80 -1.90 -13.49
N VAL A 101 -4.73 -2.82 -14.45
CA VAL A 101 -3.90 -4.04 -14.34
C VAL A 101 -2.43 -3.69 -14.16
N LYS A 102 -1.91 -2.72 -14.91
CA LYS A 102 -0.52 -2.25 -14.79
C LYS A 102 -0.24 -1.70 -13.39
N ASN A 103 -1.15 -0.90 -12.83
CA ASN A 103 -1.04 -0.34 -11.49
C ASN A 103 -1.10 -1.43 -10.40
N ILE A 104 -1.99 -2.42 -10.56
CA ILE A 104 -2.07 -3.56 -9.65
C ILE A 104 -0.77 -4.37 -9.70
N LYS A 105 -0.24 -4.66 -10.89
CA LYS A 105 1.04 -5.37 -11.06
C LYS A 105 2.17 -4.62 -10.37
N SER A 106 2.30 -3.30 -10.57
CA SER A 106 3.34 -2.53 -9.88
C SER A 106 3.17 -2.55 -8.37
N LYS A 107 1.93 -2.54 -7.86
CA LYS A 107 1.68 -2.60 -6.41
C LYS A 107 2.02 -3.97 -5.83
N ILE A 108 1.70 -5.06 -6.54
CA ILE A 108 2.08 -6.42 -6.16
C ILE A 108 3.61 -6.52 -6.09
N CYS A 109 4.33 -6.13 -7.14
CA CYS A 109 5.79 -6.18 -7.14
C CYS A 109 6.39 -5.34 -5.99
N GLN A 110 5.84 -4.16 -5.71
CA GLN A 110 6.27 -3.35 -4.58
C GLN A 110 6.11 -4.11 -3.25
N LEU A 111 4.93 -4.69 -3.01
CA LEU A 111 4.65 -5.43 -1.78
C LEU A 111 5.50 -6.69 -1.66
N GLU A 112 5.77 -7.38 -2.76
CA GLU A 112 6.69 -8.53 -2.81
C GLU A 112 8.11 -8.09 -2.42
N HIS A 113 8.63 -7.02 -3.02
CA HIS A 113 9.96 -6.50 -2.66
C HIS A 113 10.04 -6.04 -1.20
N GLU A 114 9.01 -5.34 -0.69
CA GLU A 114 8.95 -4.94 0.72
C GLU A 114 8.91 -6.15 1.66
N THR A 115 8.20 -7.21 1.27
CA THR A 115 8.12 -8.45 2.05
C THR A 115 9.45 -9.19 2.04
N ILE A 116 10.08 -9.33 0.87
CA ILE A 116 11.40 -9.94 0.73
C ILE A 116 12.42 -9.16 1.57
N ALA A 117 12.43 -7.82 1.49
CA ALA A 117 13.34 -6.99 2.26
C ALA A 117 13.17 -7.18 3.77
N LYS A 118 11.93 -7.24 4.27
CA LYS A 118 11.64 -7.51 5.69
C LYS A 118 12.12 -8.89 6.11
N VAL A 119 11.86 -9.91 5.30
CA VAL A 119 12.31 -11.29 5.58
C VAL A 119 13.84 -11.35 5.59
N CYS A 120 14.53 -10.70 4.65
CA CYS A 120 15.99 -10.61 4.64
C CYS A 120 16.52 -9.90 5.90
N GLN A 121 15.91 -8.80 6.31
CA GLN A 121 16.29 -8.11 7.54
C GLN A 121 16.11 -9.01 8.78
N GLN A 122 14.95 -9.65 8.91
CA GLN A 122 14.66 -10.56 10.03
C GLN A 122 15.62 -11.75 10.05
N GLN A 123 15.94 -12.31 8.88
CA GLN A 123 16.92 -13.40 8.76
C GLN A 123 18.29 -12.96 9.27
N ASN A 124 18.76 -11.76 8.89
CA ASN A 124 20.03 -11.23 9.38
C ASN A 124 20.00 -11.03 10.91
N GLU A 125 18.91 -10.49 11.46
CA GLU A 125 18.76 -10.34 12.92
C GLU A 125 18.81 -11.69 13.64
N VAL A 126 18.15 -12.71 13.10
CA VAL A 126 18.18 -14.08 13.63
C VAL A 126 19.57 -14.71 13.53
N GLU A 127 20.33 -14.43 12.48
CA GLU A 127 21.71 -14.92 12.34
C GLU A 127 22.71 -14.25 13.30
N GLU A 128 22.46 -13.02 13.72
CA GLU A 128 23.29 -12.32 14.71
C GLU A 128 23.03 -12.80 16.15
N LEU A 129 21.80 -13.21 16.49
CA LEU A 129 21.45 -13.66 17.85
C LEU A 129 22.34 -14.81 18.39
N PRO A 130 22.67 -15.88 17.64
CA PRO A 130 23.59 -16.91 18.08
C PRO A 130 25.00 -16.39 18.38
N LYS A 131 25.48 -15.42 17.61
CA LYS A 131 26.81 -14.81 17.80
C LYS A 131 26.82 -14.02 19.11
N ASP A 132 25.77 -13.23 19.35
CA ASP A 132 25.58 -12.50 20.61
C ASP A 132 25.47 -13.46 21.80
N LEU A 133 24.74 -14.56 21.66
CA LEU A 133 24.64 -15.59 22.68
C LEU A 133 26.02 -16.19 22.99
N GLN A 134 26.80 -16.54 21.97
CA GLN A 134 28.16 -17.08 22.15
C GLN A 134 29.09 -16.08 22.86
N VAL A 135 29.06 -14.81 22.47
CA VAL A 135 29.85 -13.75 23.12
C VAL A 135 29.43 -13.56 24.58
N SER A 136 28.12 -13.59 24.86
CA SER A 136 27.60 -13.47 26.23
C SER A 136 27.99 -14.68 27.10
N GLN A 137 27.95 -15.89 26.53
CA GLN A 137 28.34 -17.13 27.20
C GLN A 137 29.84 -17.14 27.52
N ALA A 138 30.69 -16.71 26.59
CA ALA A 138 32.14 -16.59 26.83
C ALA A 138 32.43 -15.60 27.97
N LYS A 139 31.74 -14.46 28.00
CA LYS A 139 31.85 -13.48 29.11
C LYS A 139 31.40 -14.08 30.44
N TYR A 140 30.31 -14.83 30.46
CA TYR A 140 29.83 -15.50 31.67
C TYR A 140 30.86 -16.49 32.23
N GLN A 141 31.42 -17.35 31.37
CA GLN A 141 32.47 -18.29 31.77
C GLN A 141 33.72 -17.58 32.30
N GLN A 142 34.13 -16.48 31.65
CA GLN A 142 35.25 -15.67 32.11
C GLN A 142 35.01 -15.09 33.52
N GLN A 143 33.80 -14.59 33.80
CA GLN A 143 33.45 -14.07 35.12
C GLN A 143 33.41 -15.18 36.18
N LEU A 144 32.93 -16.37 35.83
CA LEU A 144 32.93 -17.53 36.71
C LEU A 144 34.36 -17.90 37.15
N GLY A 145 35.31 -17.92 36.21
CA GLY A 145 36.72 -18.17 36.51
C GLY A 145 37.33 -17.14 37.45
N LYS A 146 37.07 -15.84 37.22
CA LYS A 146 37.53 -14.76 38.11
C LYS A 146 36.95 -14.90 39.53
N LEU A 147 35.70 -15.31 39.65
CA LEU A 147 35.05 -15.53 40.93
C LEU A 147 35.73 -16.67 41.71
N GLN A 148 36.04 -17.77 41.03
CA GLN A 148 36.79 -18.88 41.61
C GLN A 148 38.20 -18.47 42.05
N GLU A 149 38.93 -17.71 41.24
CA GLU A 149 40.24 -17.16 41.61
C GLU A 149 40.17 -16.28 42.87
N GLN A 150 39.13 -15.47 42.99
CA GLN A 150 38.88 -14.63 44.17
C GLN A 150 38.56 -15.48 45.41
N GLU A 151 37.72 -16.51 45.28
CA GLU A 151 37.41 -17.44 46.38
C GLU A 151 38.67 -18.14 46.88
N GLU A 152 39.53 -18.61 45.98
CA GLU A 152 40.82 -19.20 46.35
C GLU A 152 41.75 -18.19 47.04
N MET A 153 41.78 -16.94 46.56
CA MET A 153 42.58 -15.88 47.18
C MET A 153 42.08 -15.59 48.60
N ILE A 154 40.76 -15.49 48.79
CA ILE A 154 40.14 -15.30 50.10
C ILE A 154 40.50 -16.46 51.03
N ALA A 155 40.39 -17.71 50.57
CA ALA A 155 40.75 -18.88 51.37
C ALA A 155 42.24 -18.87 51.78
N ARG A 156 43.15 -18.48 50.87
CA ARG A 156 44.58 -18.31 51.16
C ARG A 156 44.81 -17.23 52.23
N LEU A 157 44.20 -16.06 52.06
CA LEU A 157 44.33 -14.94 52.99
C LEU A 157 43.75 -15.27 54.37
N GLN A 158 42.61 -15.95 54.43
CA GLN A 158 42.03 -16.43 55.70
C GLN A 158 42.98 -17.38 56.43
N LYS A 159 43.65 -18.29 55.70
CA LYS A 159 44.64 -19.21 56.29
C LYS A 159 45.85 -18.47 56.86
N GLU A 160 46.37 -17.48 56.14
CA GLU A 160 47.49 -16.66 56.63
C GLU A 160 47.08 -15.80 57.84
N LEU A 161 45.90 -15.17 57.81
CA LEU A 161 45.34 -14.44 58.96
C LEU A 161 45.24 -15.33 60.21
N CYS A 162 44.78 -16.57 60.07
CA CYS A 162 44.76 -17.52 61.19
C CYS A 162 46.16 -17.82 61.73
N LYS A 163 47.17 -18.03 60.87
CA LYS A 163 48.55 -18.29 61.31
C LYS A 163 49.12 -17.09 62.06
N VAL A 164 49.02 -15.89 61.47
CA VAL A 164 49.50 -14.65 62.08
C VAL A 164 48.77 -14.37 63.40
N GLY A 165 47.44 -14.60 63.45
CA GLY A 165 46.66 -14.48 64.68
C GLY A 165 47.15 -15.41 65.80
N MET A 166 47.47 -16.66 65.47
CA MET A 166 48.01 -17.62 66.44
C MET A 166 49.42 -17.25 66.91
N GLU A 167 50.28 -16.75 66.00
CA GLU A 167 51.61 -16.26 66.34
C GLU A 167 51.57 -15.03 67.25
N GLU A 168 50.71 -14.05 66.93
CA GLU A 168 50.52 -12.86 67.75
C GLU A 168 49.94 -13.22 69.12
N GLN A 169 48.98 -14.14 69.19
CA GLN A 169 48.44 -14.61 70.48
C GLN A 169 49.51 -15.29 71.34
N ARG A 170 50.43 -16.06 70.74
CA ARG A 170 51.60 -16.63 71.45
C ARG A 170 52.58 -15.54 71.91
N ARG A 171 52.83 -14.52 71.08
CA ARG A 171 53.69 -13.38 71.42
C ARG A 171 53.13 -12.61 72.60
N VAL A 172 51.84 -12.26 72.56
CA VAL A 172 51.09 -11.60 73.64
C VAL A 172 51.08 -12.45 74.91
N ALA A 173 50.82 -13.76 74.82
CA ALA A 173 50.86 -14.64 75.98
C ALA A 173 52.26 -14.68 76.63
N THR A 174 53.32 -14.69 75.82
CA THR A 174 54.71 -14.64 76.30
C THR A 174 55.03 -13.31 76.96
N GLN A 175 54.67 -12.18 76.33
CA GLN A 175 54.80 -10.86 76.92
C GLN A 175 54.01 -10.73 78.22
N ASN A 176 52.75 -11.15 78.28
CA ASN A 176 51.92 -11.12 79.50
C ASN A 176 52.52 -11.98 80.62
N LYS A 177 53.10 -13.13 80.28
CA LYS A 177 53.81 -13.99 81.25
C LYS A 177 55.06 -13.30 81.79
N MET A 178 55.84 -12.62 80.94
CA MET A 178 57.01 -11.83 81.35
C MET A 178 56.60 -10.62 82.20
N PHE A 179 55.58 -9.89 81.77
CA PHE A 179 55.01 -8.75 82.50
C PHE A 179 54.51 -9.18 83.89
N SER A 180 53.79 -10.30 83.97
CA SER A 180 53.35 -10.87 85.26
C SER A 180 54.53 -11.23 86.17
N ARG A 181 55.62 -11.78 85.62
CA ARG A 181 56.86 -12.05 86.38
C ARG A 181 57.54 -10.76 86.85
N PHE A 182 57.54 -9.72 86.02
CA PHE A 182 58.05 -8.41 86.36
C PHE A 182 57.23 -7.76 87.48
N CYS A 183 55.90 -7.74 87.39
CA CYS A 183 55.01 -7.20 88.42
C CYS A 183 55.05 -7.99 89.74
N LYS A 184 55.33 -9.31 89.70
CA LYS A 184 55.54 -10.14 90.91
C LYS A 184 56.86 -9.81 91.63
N ARG A 185 57.80 -9.13 90.96
CA ARG A 185 58.98 -8.56 91.59
C ARG A 185 58.57 -7.20 92.15
N ALA A 186 58.33 -7.13 93.46
CA ALA A 186 57.85 -5.89 94.10
C ALA A 186 58.75 -4.68 93.73
N PRO A 187 58.18 -3.53 93.32
CA PRO A 187 58.96 -2.35 93.02
C PRO A 187 59.59 -1.84 94.32
N LYS A 188 60.92 -1.94 94.43
CA LYS A 188 61.66 -1.55 95.64
C LYS A 188 62.05 -0.06 95.66
N SER A 189 61.54 0.74 94.70
CA SER A 189 61.83 2.17 94.56
C SER A 189 60.55 2.99 94.27
N PRO A 190 60.35 4.17 94.88
CA PRO A 190 59.20 5.06 94.61
C PRO A 190 59.09 5.51 93.14
N LEU A 191 60.22 5.59 92.43
CA LEU A 191 60.27 5.96 91.00
C LEU A 191 59.71 4.84 90.10
N ASP A 192 59.86 3.57 90.51
CA ASP A 192 59.36 2.41 89.77
C ASP A 192 57.84 2.25 89.92
N GLN A 193 57.25 2.66 91.06
CA GLN A 193 55.78 2.71 91.22
C GLN A 193 55.12 3.74 90.29
N GLN A 194 55.78 4.86 90.02
CA GLN A 194 55.26 5.88 89.10
C GLN A 194 55.33 5.42 87.63
N LYS A 195 56.43 4.74 87.22
CA LYS A 195 56.57 4.15 85.88
C LYS A 195 55.63 2.96 85.65
N LEU A 196 55.40 2.11 86.65
CA LEU A 196 54.48 0.97 86.54
C LEU A 196 53.03 1.41 86.31
N LYS A 197 52.60 2.52 86.94
CA LYS A 197 51.27 3.11 86.67
C LYS A 197 51.14 3.64 85.24
N GLN A 198 52.21 4.18 84.66
CA GLN A 198 52.26 4.61 83.26
C GLN A 198 52.21 3.43 82.27
N PHE A 199 52.75 2.26 82.66
CA PHE A 199 52.78 1.03 81.84
C PHE A 199 51.51 0.18 81.94
N ILE A 200 50.78 0.26 83.06
CA ILE A 200 49.48 -0.42 83.26
C ILE A 200 48.32 0.40 82.64
N PHE A 201 48.47 1.72 82.50
CA PHE A 201 47.49 2.64 81.90
C PHE A 201 47.89 3.36 80.58
N PRO A 202 48.69 2.80 79.64
CA PRO A 202 48.87 3.43 78.32
C PRO A 202 47.70 3.10 77.37
N GLY A 203 46.81 2.16 77.75
CA GLY A 203 45.69 1.66 76.95
C GLY A 203 44.52 2.61 76.70
N ARG A 204 44.68 3.93 76.94
CA ARG A 204 43.70 4.96 76.54
C ARG A 204 44.17 5.89 75.42
N GLN A 205 45.35 5.67 74.82
CA GLN A 205 45.82 6.51 73.71
C GLN A 205 45.95 5.82 72.35
N TYR A 206 45.77 4.50 72.25
CA TYR A 206 45.76 3.78 70.96
C TYR A 206 44.40 3.16 70.62
N LYS A 207 43.31 3.85 70.99
CA LYS A 207 41.95 3.54 70.50
C LYS A 207 41.38 4.62 69.58
N ASN A 208 42.13 5.67 69.29
CA ASN A 208 41.65 6.79 68.50
C ASN A 208 42.17 6.81 67.05
N ASP A 209 43.08 5.91 66.67
CA ASP A 209 43.62 5.87 65.29
C ASP A 209 42.97 4.77 64.41
N GLU A 210 42.13 3.89 64.97
CA GLU A 210 41.25 3.03 64.15
C GLU A 210 39.96 3.77 63.76
N ASP A 211 39.59 4.84 64.45
CA ASP A 211 38.38 5.63 64.20
C ASP A 211 38.59 6.79 63.20
N GLN A 212 39.81 7.01 62.71
CA GLN A 212 40.12 8.06 61.72
C GLN A 212 40.30 7.54 60.28
N VAL A 213 40.36 6.23 60.06
CA VAL A 213 40.45 5.62 58.70
C VAL A 213 39.09 5.12 58.18
N GLN A 214 38.04 5.15 59.00
CA GLN A 214 36.67 4.77 58.61
C GLN A 214 35.64 5.91 58.71
N ARG A 215 36.09 7.17 58.78
CA ARG A 215 35.19 8.33 58.76
C ARG A 215 35.44 9.38 57.70
N GLU A 216 36.24 9.07 56.69
CA GLU A 216 35.86 9.42 55.32
C GLU A 216 34.66 8.53 54.91
N VAL A 217 33.54 8.77 55.61
CA VAL A 217 32.23 8.67 55.00
C VAL A 217 32.33 9.61 53.82
N ARG A 218 32.73 8.99 52.70
CA ARG A 218 32.48 9.41 51.33
C ARG A 218 31.36 10.41 51.38
N SER A 219 31.73 11.65 51.05
CA SER A 219 30.80 12.74 50.89
C SER A 219 29.49 12.17 50.35
N LYS A 220 28.40 12.48 51.06
CA LYS A 220 27.01 12.18 50.67
C LYS A 220 26.62 12.81 49.31
N GLU A 221 27.59 13.17 48.48
CA GLU A 221 27.47 13.63 47.11
C GLU A 221 27.60 12.47 46.11
N GLU A 222 28.26 11.35 46.44
CA GLU A 222 28.34 10.21 45.51
C GLU A 222 27.03 9.41 45.42
N PHE A 223 26.17 9.47 46.45
CA PHE A 223 24.83 8.86 46.42
C PHE A 223 23.76 9.73 45.76
N LEU A 224 24.12 10.94 45.32
CA LEU A 224 23.28 11.84 44.54
C LEU A 224 23.77 11.99 43.09
N ASN A 225 24.59 11.06 42.60
CA ASN A 225 24.68 10.81 41.16
C ASN A 225 23.40 10.10 40.67
N LEU A 226 22.27 10.80 40.82
CA LEU A 226 21.00 10.53 40.15
C LEU A 226 21.07 10.89 38.66
N ASP A 227 22.22 11.30 38.16
CA ASP A 227 22.56 11.16 36.74
C ASP A 227 22.76 9.67 36.45
N ALA A 228 21.60 9.03 36.31
CA ALA A 228 21.32 7.69 35.86
C ALA A 228 22.53 6.97 35.24
N THR A 229 22.89 5.83 35.83
CA THR A 229 23.70 4.80 35.15
C THR A 229 23.26 4.72 33.69
N PRO A 230 24.16 4.78 32.69
CA PRO A 230 23.83 4.94 31.27
C PRO A 230 22.70 4.03 30.76
N LYS A 231 22.54 2.84 31.37
CA LYS A 231 21.46 1.89 31.13
C LYS A 231 20.05 2.42 31.47
N TYR A 232 19.88 3.11 32.60
CA TYR A 232 18.57 3.63 33.03
C TYR A 232 18.13 4.81 32.15
N ARG A 233 19.07 5.66 31.73
CA ARG A 233 18.80 6.76 30.79
C ARG A 233 18.33 6.22 29.44
N ALA A 234 19.00 5.19 28.92
CA ALA A 234 18.62 4.54 27.67
C ALA A 234 17.24 3.87 27.74
N LEU A 235 16.88 3.28 28.88
CA LEU A 235 15.57 2.68 29.10
C LEU A 235 14.46 3.74 29.16
N LEU A 236 14.70 4.85 29.85
CA LEU A 236 13.74 5.96 29.93
C LEU A 236 13.52 6.63 28.57
N THR A 237 14.58 6.86 27.79
CA THR A 237 14.44 7.41 26.43
C THR A 237 13.76 6.43 25.48
N SER A 238 14.00 5.12 25.63
CA SER A 238 13.26 4.05 24.94
C SER A 238 11.76 4.12 25.23
N PHE A 239 11.35 4.14 26.50
CA PHE A 239 9.94 4.23 26.85
C PHE A 239 9.30 5.54 26.41
N GLN A 240 10.02 6.66 26.51
CA GLN A 240 9.53 7.94 26.04
C GLN A 240 9.34 7.96 24.52
N LYS A 241 10.27 7.34 23.76
CA LYS A 241 10.12 7.15 22.31
C LYS A 241 8.91 6.30 21.98
N GLN A 242 8.74 5.15 22.64
CA GLN A 242 7.56 4.27 22.44
C GLN A 242 6.24 4.98 22.74
N LEU A 243 6.18 5.79 23.81
CA LEU A 243 5.02 6.61 24.15
C LEU A 243 4.69 7.62 23.04
N THR A 244 5.71 8.25 22.48
CA THR A 244 5.55 9.26 21.43
C THR A 244 5.09 8.61 20.11
N GLU A 245 5.70 7.49 19.73
CA GLU A 245 5.31 6.71 18.54
C GLU A 245 3.89 6.14 18.65
N THR A 246 3.52 5.64 19.82
CA THR A 246 2.17 5.09 20.07
C THR A 246 1.12 6.21 19.99
N LYS A 247 1.41 7.40 20.52
CA LYS A 247 0.53 8.56 20.40
C LYS A 247 0.34 8.98 18.94
N ALA A 248 1.43 9.10 18.17
CA ALA A 248 1.37 9.44 16.75
C ALA A 248 0.57 8.40 15.94
N ARG A 249 0.77 7.11 16.23
CA ARG A 249 0.02 6.02 15.59
C ARG A 249 -1.48 6.08 15.92
N ASN A 250 -1.82 6.37 17.18
CA ASN A 250 -3.22 6.53 17.58
C ASN A 250 -3.88 7.73 16.90
N GLU A 251 -3.19 8.86 16.79
CA GLU A 251 -3.68 10.03 16.05
C GLU A 251 -3.92 9.72 14.56
N GLN A 252 -2.99 8.98 13.94
CA GLN A 252 -3.15 8.53 12.56
C GLN A 252 -4.38 7.61 12.39
N LEU A 253 -4.54 6.62 13.27
CA LEU A 253 -5.70 5.72 13.24
C LEU A 253 -7.02 6.48 13.48
N LEU A 254 -7.01 7.50 14.33
CA LEU A 254 -8.18 8.34 14.57
C LEU A 254 -8.58 9.11 13.31
N LEU A 255 -7.61 9.69 12.60
CA LEU A 255 -7.84 10.37 11.32
C LEU A 255 -8.37 9.40 10.25
N GLU A 256 -7.79 8.20 10.17
CA GLU A 256 -8.26 7.16 9.26
C GLU A 256 -9.69 6.72 9.58
N ASN A 257 -10.02 6.55 10.86
CA ASN A 257 -11.37 6.20 11.29
C ASN A 257 -12.40 7.28 10.93
N ILE A 258 -12.04 8.56 11.12
CA ILE A 258 -12.86 9.70 10.70
C ILE A 258 -13.09 9.68 9.19
N ASN A 259 -12.06 9.41 8.39
CA ASN A 259 -12.17 9.33 6.94
C ASN A 259 -13.04 8.15 6.50
N LEU A 260 -12.81 6.96 7.04
CA LEU A 260 -13.64 5.78 6.76
C LEU A 260 -15.11 6.00 7.13
N LYS A 261 -15.38 6.72 8.22
CA LYS A 261 -16.74 7.07 8.61
C LYS A 261 -17.39 8.02 7.60
N LYS A 262 -16.67 9.04 7.13
CA LYS A 262 -17.15 9.94 6.05
C LYS A 262 -17.41 9.16 4.75
N ASP A 263 -16.52 8.24 4.38
CA ASP A 263 -16.67 7.41 3.19
C ASP A 263 -17.89 6.49 3.28
N LEU A 264 -18.21 5.99 4.48
CA LEU A 264 -19.43 5.22 4.74
C LEU A 264 -20.69 6.09 4.63
N GLU A 265 -20.65 7.34 5.10
CA GLU A 265 -21.79 8.28 5.02
C GLU A 265 -22.12 8.69 3.58
N ILE A 266 -21.11 8.82 2.70
CA ILE A 266 -21.32 9.18 1.28
C ILE A 266 -21.65 7.96 0.40
N ARG A 267 -21.51 6.74 0.91
CA ARG A 267 -21.72 5.53 0.12
C ARG A 267 -23.23 5.37 -0.17
N PRO A 268 -23.64 5.24 -1.44
CA PRO A 268 -25.03 5.02 -1.78
C PRO A 268 -25.58 3.75 -1.12
N THR A 269 -26.76 3.86 -0.50
CA THR A 269 -27.40 2.73 0.18
C THR A 269 -27.85 1.70 -0.86
N ALA A 270 -28.01 0.44 -0.45
CA ALA A 270 -28.56 -0.61 -1.32
C ALA A 270 -29.95 -0.24 -1.88
N GLN A 271 -30.73 0.58 -1.16
CA GLN A 271 -32.00 1.13 -1.64
C GLN A 271 -31.80 2.18 -2.73
N ASP A 272 -30.85 3.11 -2.57
CA ASP A 272 -30.50 4.12 -3.57
C ASP A 272 -30.03 3.45 -4.87
N LEU A 273 -29.20 2.42 -4.76
CA LEU A 273 -28.76 1.61 -5.91
C LEU A 273 -29.93 0.93 -6.64
N LYS A 274 -30.93 0.42 -5.90
CA LYS A 274 -32.15 -0.16 -6.50
C LYS A 274 -32.97 0.92 -7.21
N LEU A 275 -33.10 2.11 -6.62
CA LEU A 275 -33.80 3.25 -7.21
C LEU A 275 -33.10 3.72 -8.49
N TYR A 276 -31.78 3.97 -8.44
CA TYR A 276 -30.99 4.34 -9.61
C TYR A 276 -31.07 3.28 -10.72
N LYS A 277 -30.98 1.99 -10.37
CA LYS A 277 -31.16 0.88 -11.33
C LYS A 277 -32.54 0.90 -11.98
N HIS A 278 -33.60 1.19 -11.22
CA HIS A 278 -34.95 1.30 -11.76
C HIS A 278 -35.11 2.52 -12.67
N GLN A 279 -34.57 3.67 -12.26
CA GLN A 279 -34.57 4.90 -13.06
C GLN A 279 -33.83 4.71 -14.38
N VAL A 280 -32.64 4.10 -14.36
CA VAL A 280 -31.87 3.76 -15.55
C VAL A 280 -32.68 2.87 -16.49
N LYS A 281 -33.30 1.80 -15.98
CA LYS A 281 -34.19 0.94 -16.80
C LYS A 281 -35.36 1.71 -17.42
N LYS A 282 -35.93 2.68 -16.70
CA LYS A 282 -37.03 3.52 -17.19
C LYS A 282 -36.54 4.44 -18.31
N LEU A 283 -35.38 5.07 -18.14
CA LEU A 283 -34.75 5.92 -19.15
C LEU A 283 -34.34 5.12 -20.39
N GLU A 284 -33.77 3.92 -20.22
CA GLU A 284 -33.45 3.00 -21.32
C GLU A 284 -34.69 2.62 -22.13
N LYS A 285 -35.81 2.35 -21.44
CA LYS A 285 -37.09 2.06 -22.11
C LYS A 285 -37.64 3.28 -22.84
N ALA A 286 -37.53 4.47 -22.25
CA ALA A 286 -37.96 5.71 -22.88
C ALA A 286 -37.12 5.97 -24.15
N LEU A 287 -35.79 5.88 -24.04
CA LEU A 287 -34.87 6.06 -25.15
C LEU A 287 -35.12 5.08 -26.30
N LYS A 288 -35.40 3.80 -26.00
CA LYS A 288 -35.78 2.81 -27.02
C LYS A 288 -37.07 3.18 -27.76
N LYS A 289 -38.02 3.84 -27.10
CA LYS A 289 -39.27 4.31 -27.72
C LYS A 289 -39.10 5.59 -28.54
N THR A 290 -38.05 6.38 -28.28
CA THR A 290 -37.75 7.59 -29.07
C THR A 290 -36.88 7.32 -30.29
N ILE A 291 -36.25 6.14 -30.36
CA ILE A 291 -35.36 5.73 -31.46
C ILE A 291 -36.11 4.82 -32.47
N GLN A 292 -37.29 4.30 -32.11
CA GLN A 292 -38.25 3.66 -33.04
C GLN A 292 -39.28 4.68 -33.51
#